data_AF-A0AAU3GL71-F1
#
_entry.id   AF-A0AAU3GL71-F1
#
_cell.length_a   1.000
_cell.length_b   1.000
_cell.length_c   1.000
_cell.angle_alpha   90.00
_cell.angle_beta   90.00
_cell.angle_gamma   90.00
#
_symmetry.space_group_name_H-M   'P 1'
#
loop_
_entity.id
_entity.type
_entity.pdbx_description
1 polymer ?
#
loop_
_entity_poly.entity_id
_entity_poly.type
_entity_poly.pdbx_seq_one_letter_code
_entity_poly.pdbx_strand_id
1 'polypeptide(L)'
;MTPPTVTVTGVSQGEQIVLGKPVAPACSTTDDDSGVAQPATLSVIGGPTVNYFTATCSGGRDRAGNRAAQVSVTYQVVFDWRNFGAPVSVDKVNVVKAGSAVPIKFGLGGDQGLAIFAAGFPALRATACDTSAPREVAEQTVTAGSSSLTYDPVAKQYQYVWKTEKSLAKTCGRLEVTLTDGTTHTANFMFS
;
A
#
# COMPACT_ATOMS: atom_id res chain seq x y z
N MET A 1 -20.18 -13.23 -39.02
CA MET A 1 -19.26 -12.14 -38.67
C MET A 1 -19.17 -12.05 -37.16
N THR A 2 -17.97 -12.07 -36.62
CA THR A 2 -17.72 -12.00 -35.17
C THR A 2 -17.49 -10.56 -34.73
N PRO A 3 -17.90 -10.17 -33.51
CA PRO A 3 -17.56 -8.86 -32.98
C PRO A 3 -16.04 -8.68 -32.81
N PRO A 4 -15.55 -7.42 -32.81
CA PRO A 4 -14.15 -7.14 -32.55
C PRO A 4 -13.76 -7.52 -31.12
N THR A 5 -12.51 -7.91 -30.93
CA THR A 5 -11.93 -8.19 -29.61
C THR A 5 -11.34 -6.91 -29.02
N VAL A 6 -11.69 -6.60 -27.77
CA VAL A 6 -11.18 -5.46 -27.01
C VAL A 6 -10.39 -5.95 -25.81
N THR A 7 -9.25 -5.32 -25.52
CA THR A 7 -8.46 -5.58 -24.33
C THR A 7 -7.97 -4.29 -23.69
N VAL A 8 -7.80 -4.31 -22.37
CA VAL A 8 -7.05 -3.29 -21.62
C VAL A 8 -5.57 -3.68 -21.67
N THR A 9 -4.70 -2.71 -21.91
CA THR A 9 -3.24 -2.84 -21.96
C THR A 9 -2.59 -1.83 -21.05
N GLY A 10 -1.31 -2.02 -20.70
CA GLY A 10 -0.55 -1.10 -19.85
C GLY A 10 -0.84 -1.21 -18.34
N VAL A 11 -1.89 -1.92 -17.96
CA VAL A 11 -2.22 -2.33 -16.58
C VAL A 11 -2.88 -3.70 -16.57
N SER A 12 -2.75 -4.45 -15.48
CA SER A 12 -3.33 -5.78 -15.29
C SER A 12 -4.25 -5.86 -14.07
N GLN A 13 -5.14 -6.86 -14.06
CA GLN A 13 -6.07 -7.08 -12.96
C GLN A 13 -5.32 -7.35 -11.65
N GLY A 14 -5.58 -6.53 -10.63
CA GLY A 14 -4.95 -6.61 -9.32
C GLY A 14 -3.50 -6.10 -9.26
N GLU A 15 -3.01 -5.47 -10.32
CA GLU A 15 -1.64 -4.94 -10.34
C GLU A 15 -1.46 -3.83 -9.29
N GLN A 16 -0.36 -3.90 -8.53
CA GLN A 16 0.07 -2.84 -7.63
C GLN A 16 1.24 -2.09 -8.24
N ILE A 17 1.08 -0.77 -8.37
CA ILE A 17 2.07 0.11 -8.98
C ILE A 17 2.53 1.12 -7.94
N VAL A 18 3.85 1.22 -7.77
CA VAL A 18 4.44 2.19 -6.84
C VAL A 18 4.23 3.62 -7.36
N LEU A 19 3.82 4.51 -6.47
CA LEU A 19 3.62 5.93 -6.74
C LEU A 19 4.86 6.54 -7.41
N GLY A 20 4.62 7.31 -8.48
CA GLY A 20 5.67 7.94 -9.28
C GLY A 20 6.25 7.04 -10.38
N LYS A 21 5.86 5.77 -10.46
CA LYS A 21 6.10 4.96 -11.67
C LYS A 21 5.12 5.36 -12.78
N PRO A 22 5.53 5.34 -14.06
CA PRO A 22 4.61 5.60 -15.18
C PRO A 22 3.45 4.60 -15.18
N VAL A 23 2.22 5.10 -15.33
CA VAL A 23 1.00 4.30 -15.46
C VAL A 23 0.29 4.76 -16.72
N ALA A 24 0.14 3.87 -17.70
CA ALA A 24 -0.39 4.19 -19.02
C ALA A 24 -1.39 3.12 -19.50
N PRO A 25 -2.55 2.99 -18.84
CA PRO A 25 -3.62 2.13 -19.35
C PRO A 25 -4.04 2.58 -20.76
N ALA A 26 -4.33 1.62 -21.62
CA ALA A 26 -4.77 1.86 -23.00
C ALA A 26 -5.68 0.76 -23.50
N CYS A 27 -6.42 1.01 -24.58
CA CYS A 27 -7.25 0.03 -25.24
C CYS A 27 -6.57 -0.53 -26.49
N SER A 28 -6.65 -1.84 -26.68
CA SER A 28 -6.42 -2.48 -27.97
C SER A 28 -7.74 -3.01 -28.51
N THR A 29 -7.98 -2.82 -29.80
CA THR A 29 -9.16 -3.36 -30.50
C THR A 29 -8.67 -4.03 -31.77
N THR A 30 -9.03 -5.30 -31.95
CA THR A 30 -8.62 -6.13 -33.09
C THR A 30 -9.83 -6.82 -33.68
N ASP A 31 -9.83 -7.01 -35.00
CA ASP A 31 -10.86 -7.74 -35.72
C ASP A 31 -10.25 -8.32 -37.00
N ASP A 32 -10.25 -9.65 -37.11
CA ASP A 32 -9.65 -10.35 -38.24
C ASP A 32 -10.65 -10.63 -39.38
N ASP A 33 -11.93 -10.30 -39.18
CA ASP A 33 -13.01 -10.60 -40.13
C ASP A 33 -13.37 -9.39 -40.99
N SER A 34 -14.09 -8.40 -40.43
CA SER A 34 -14.53 -7.21 -41.17
C SER A 34 -13.62 -5.99 -40.95
N GLY A 35 -12.67 -6.10 -40.03
CA GLY A 35 -11.77 -5.05 -39.59
C GLY A 35 -12.44 -4.07 -38.63
N VAL A 36 -11.60 -3.32 -37.90
CA VAL A 36 -12.07 -2.33 -36.93
C VAL A 36 -12.63 -1.09 -37.65
N ALA A 37 -13.87 -0.72 -37.32
CA ALA A 37 -14.49 0.53 -37.76
C ALA A 37 -14.34 1.64 -36.72
N GLN A 38 -14.46 1.28 -35.44
CA GLN A 38 -14.30 2.19 -34.31
C GLN A 38 -13.48 1.49 -33.22
N PRO A 39 -12.30 2.01 -32.85
CA PRO A 39 -11.56 1.47 -31.71
C PRO A 39 -12.30 1.74 -30.40
N ALA A 40 -12.11 0.87 -29.41
CA ALA A 40 -12.61 1.11 -28.07
C ALA A 40 -11.92 2.33 -27.44
N THR A 41 -12.68 3.10 -26.67
CA THR A 41 -12.20 4.27 -25.92
C THR A 41 -11.92 3.88 -24.48
N LEU A 42 -10.81 4.37 -23.95
CA LEU A 42 -10.43 4.21 -22.56
C LEU A 42 -11.19 5.20 -21.68
N SER A 43 -11.71 4.72 -20.55
CA SER A 43 -12.03 5.53 -19.38
C SER A 43 -11.30 4.98 -18.16
N VAL A 44 -10.77 5.86 -17.32
CA VAL A 44 -10.16 5.49 -16.05
C VAL A 44 -10.90 6.21 -14.94
N ILE A 45 -11.39 5.46 -13.97
CA ILE A 45 -12.01 5.98 -12.74
C ILE A 45 -11.17 5.55 -11.55
N GLY A 46 -11.10 6.34 -10.49
CA GLY A 46 -10.32 6.01 -9.30
C GLY A 46 -10.31 7.11 -8.26
N GLY A 47 -9.67 6.81 -7.12
CA GLY A 47 -9.49 7.75 -6.01
C GLY A 47 -8.37 8.78 -6.25
N PRO A 48 -7.84 9.41 -5.18
CA PRO A 48 -6.70 10.34 -5.26
C PRO A 48 -5.41 9.63 -5.72
N THR A 49 -4.27 10.33 -5.69
CA THR A 49 -2.96 9.89 -6.23
C THR A 49 -2.53 8.48 -5.81
N VAL A 50 -2.89 8.02 -4.60
CA VAL A 50 -2.75 6.63 -4.16
C VAL A 50 -4.13 6.06 -3.86
N ASN A 51 -4.57 5.07 -4.64
CA ASN A 51 -5.85 4.39 -4.48
C ASN A 51 -6.01 3.23 -5.48
N TYR A 52 -7.19 2.61 -5.47
CA TYR A 52 -7.65 1.77 -6.56
C TYR A 52 -8.14 2.61 -7.76
N PHE A 53 -7.85 2.10 -8.94
CA PHE A 53 -8.26 2.62 -10.23
C PHE A 53 -8.86 1.50 -11.08
N THR A 54 -9.84 1.83 -11.90
CA THR A 54 -10.46 0.91 -12.87
C THR A 54 -10.33 1.51 -14.25
N ALA A 55 -9.51 0.87 -15.09
CA ALA A 55 -9.39 1.14 -16.51
C ALA A 55 -10.45 0.34 -17.27
N THR A 56 -11.19 0.99 -18.15
CA THR A 56 -12.30 0.41 -18.89
C THR A 56 -12.18 0.76 -20.37
N CYS A 57 -12.25 -0.26 -21.22
CA CYS A 57 -12.27 -0.12 -22.67
C CYS A 57 -13.66 -0.46 -23.19
N SER A 58 -14.35 0.50 -23.82
CA SER A 58 -15.71 0.32 -24.33
C SER A 58 -15.93 1.01 -25.68
N GLY A 59 -17.02 0.63 -26.37
CA GLY A 59 -17.43 1.30 -27.62
C GLY A 59 -16.76 0.79 -28.91
N GLY A 60 -15.99 -0.29 -28.85
CA GLY A 60 -15.38 -0.90 -30.04
C GLY A 60 -16.42 -1.46 -31.02
N ARG A 61 -16.22 -1.23 -32.32
CA ARG A 61 -17.08 -1.72 -33.41
C ARG A 61 -16.28 -2.15 -34.64
N ASP A 62 -16.83 -3.11 -35.36
CA ASP A 62 -16.30 -3.55 -36.64
C ASP A 62 -17.05 -2.91 -37.82
N ARG A 63 -16.61 -3.19 -39.05
CA ARG A 63 -17.26 -2.66 -40.27
C ARG A 63 -18.58 -3.35 -40.61
N ALA A 64 -18.84 -4.50 -40.01
CA ALA A 64 -20.11 -5.22 -40.11
C ALA A 64 -21.21 -4.67 -39.19
N GLY A 65 -20.87 -3.75 -38.27
CA GLY A 65 -21.78 -3.14 -37.32
C GLY A 65 -21.92 -3.89 -35.99
N ASN A 66 -21.12 -4.95 -35.77
CA ASN A 66 -21.05 -5.64 -34.50
C ASN A 66 -20.34 -4.77 -33.45
N ARG A 67 -20.62 -5.05 -32.18
CA ARG A 67 -20.11 -4.30 -31.03
C ARG A 67 -19.31 -5.22 -30.12
N ALA A 68 -18.11 -4.77 -29.74
CA ALA A 68 -17.34 -5.43 -28.70
C ALA A 68 -18.03 -5.32 -27.34
N ALA A 69 -17.86 -6.35 -26.51
CA ALA A 69 -18.11 -6.23 -25.08
C ALA A 69 -17.11 -5.25 -24.45
N GLN A 70 -17.55 -4.55 -23.40
CA GLN A 70 -16.65 -3.76 -22.58
C GLN A 70 -15.72 -4.67 -21.77
N VAL A 71 -14.47 -4.25 -21.61
CA VAL A 71 -13.49 -4.91 -20.73
C VAL A 71 -13.00 -3.91 -19.69
N SER A 72 -12.95 -4.33 -18.43
CA SER A 72 -12.46 -3.51 -17.32
C SER A 72 -11.39 -4.26 -16.54
N VAL A 73 -10.39 -3.50 -16.09
CA VAL A 73 -9.28 -3.97 -15.24
C VAL A 73 -9.15 -3.01 -14.06
N THR A 74 -9.05 -3.56 -12.85
CA THR A 74 -8.77 -2.81 -11.63
C THR A 74 -7.31 -2.98 -11.22
N TYR A 75 -6.63 -1.89 -10.91
CA TYR A 75 -5.25 -1.84 -10.41
C TYR A 75 -5.16 -0.85 -9.24
N GLN A 76 -4.04 -0.82 -8.54
CA GLN A 76 -3.84 0.02 -7.36
C GLN A 76 -2.52 0.79 -7.47
N VAL A 77 -2.54 2.08 -7.17
CA VAL A 77 -1.33 2.88 -6.97
C VAL A 77 -1.06 2.97 -5.47
N VAL A 78 0.12 2.55 -5.03
CA VAL A 78 0.53 2.43 -3.63
C VAL A 78 1.78 3.24 -3.34
N PHE A 79 2.03 3.60 -2.08
CA PHE A 79 3.26 4.26 -1.65
C PHE A 79 4.50 3.36 -1.85
N ASP A 80 5.66 4.00 -2.02
CA ASP A 80 6.95 3.32 -2.10
C ASP A 80 7.46 2.92 -0.70
N TRP A 81 6.84 1.91 -0.08
CA TRP A 81 7.25 1.44 1.24
C TRP A 81 8.67 0.86 1.23
N ARG A 82 9.58 1.50 1.98
CA ARG A 82 11.02 1.13 2.04
C ARG A 82 11.43 0.31 3.26
N ASN A 83 10.51 -0.50 3.77
CA ASN A 83 10.67 -1.30 4.99
C ASN A 83 10.74 -0.45 6.29
N PHE A 84 10.69 -1.13 7.43
CA PHE A 84 10.99 -0.52 8.72
C PHE A 84 12.50 -0.26 8.84
N GLY A 85 12.84 0.88 9.44
CA GLY A 85 14.21 1.25 9.78
C GLY A 85 14.51 1.05 11.26
N ALA A 86 15.81 0.94 11.58
CA ALA A 86 16.29 0.80 12.95
C ALA A 86 15.69 1.89 13.87
N PRO A 87 15.22 1.52 15.07
CA PRO A 87 15.53 0.27 15.78
C PRO A 87 14.53 -0.88 15.57
N VAL A 88 13.55 -0.74 14.68
CA VAL A 88 12.55 -1.78 14.42
C VAL A 88 12.98 -2.66 13.25
N SER A 89 12.82 -3.98 13.40
CA SER A 89 13.08 -4.98 12.38
C SER A 89 11.87 -5.86 12.12
N VAL A 90 11.73 -6.34 10.88
CA VAL A 90 10.70 -7.32 10.48
C VAL A 90 11.15 -8.78 10.67
N ASP A 91 12.46 -9.01 10.69
CA ASP A 91 13.05 -10.36 10.77
C ASP A 91 13.23 -10.85 12.21
N LYS A 92 12.99 -9.97 13.18
CA LYS A 92 13.18 -10.23 14.61
C LYS A 92 11.96 -9.77 15.40
N VAL A 93 11.79 -10.35 16.58
CA VAL A 93 10.87 -9.83 17.58
C VAL A 93 11.51 -8.63 18.27
N ASN A 94 10.85 -7.49 18.18
CA ASN A 94 11.30 -6.24 18.78
C ASN A 94 10.92 -6.22 20.26
N VAL A 95 11.92 -6.31 21.14
CA VAL A 95 11.74 -6.28 22.59
C VAL A 95 11.76 -4.84 23.06
N VAL A 96 10.67 -4.40 23.69
CA VAL A 96 10.51 -3.03 24.19
C VAL A 96 9.97 -3.05 25.61
N LYS A 97 10.32 -2.03 26.41
CA LYS A 97 9.73 -1.88 27.74
C LYS A 97 8.29 -1.39 27.63
N ALA A 98 7.36 -2.04 28.31
CA ALA A 98 5.98 -1.55 28.35
C ALA A 98 5.91 -0.14 28.96
N GLY A 99 5.10 0.75 28.38
CA GLY A 99 5.00 2.14 28.81
C GLY A 99 6.07 3.08 28.26
N SER A 100 6.94 2.60 27.37
CA SER A 100 7.98 3.40 26.71
C SER A 100 7.53 3.96 25.36
N ALA A 101 8.32 4.88 24.81
CA ALA A 101 8.16 5.39 23.46
C ALA A 101 9.08 4.64 22.50
N VAL A 102 8.50 4.11 21.42
CA VAL A 102 9.19 3.33 20.40
C VAL A 102 9.18 4.12 19.09
N PRO A 103 10.34 4.48 18.53
CA PRO A 103 10.41 5.17 17.23
C PRO A 103 10.18 4.17 16.10
N ILE A 104 9.04 4.28 15.42
CA ILE A 104 8.72 3.51 14.22
C ILE A 104 9.15 4.32 13.01
N LYS A 105 10.24 3.90 12.34
CA LYS A 105 10.79 4.60 11.18
C LYS A 105 10.52 3.82 9.90
N PHE A 106 10.17 4.52 8.83
CA PHE A 106 9.92 3.94 7.52
C PHE A 106 10.00 4.99 6.42
N GLY A 107 10.21 4.58 5.17
CA GLY A 107 10.20 5.48 4.00
C GLY A 107 9.02 5.20 3.07
N LEU A 108 8.49 6.25 2.43
CA LEU A 108 7.42 6.18 1.41
C LEU A 108 7.86 6.74 0.04
N GLY A 109 9.17 6.73 -0.24
CA GLY A 109 9.76 7.31 -1.44
C GLY A 109 9.82 8.84 -1.50
N GLY A 110 9.39 9.54 -0.45
CA GLY A 110 9.38 11.00 -0.35
C GLY A 110 8.48 11.47 0.79
N ASP A 111 8.30 12.79 0.89
CA ASP A 111 7.29 13.39 1.76
C ASP A 111 5.91 13.31 1.08
N GLN A 112 5.02 12.51 1.67
CA GLN A 112 3.63 12.30 1.28
C GLN A 112 2.65 13.05 2.22
N GLY A 113 3.17 13.97 3.05
CA GLY A 113 2.42 14.64 4.11
C GLY A 113 2.29 13.79 5.38
N LEU A 114 1.54 14.30 6.37
CA LEU A 114 1.38 13.65 7.68
C LEU A 114 0.05 12.89 7.83
N ALA A 115 -0.85 13.00 6.87
CA ALA A 115 -2.13 12.29 6.85
C ALA A 115 -2.05 10.97 6.05
N ILE A 116 -1.03 10.16 6.35
CA ILE A 116 -0.69 8.95 5.57
C ILE A 116 -1.22 7.65 6.18
N PHE A 117 -1.68 7.67 7.43
CA PHE A 117 -2.25 6.48 8.07
C PHE A 117 -3.73 6.37 7.77
N ALA A 118 -4.18 5.13 7.54
CA ALA A 118 -5.61 4.83 7.49
C ALA A 118 -6.26 5.09 8.86
N ALA A 119 -7.57 5.37 8.85
CA ALA A 119 -8.32 5.58 10.08
C ALA A 119 -8.21 4.36 11.02
N GLY A 120 -7.89 4.62 12.29
CA GLY A 120 -7.69 3.57 13.31
C GLY A 120 -6.29 2.96 13.33
N PHE A 121 -5.37 3.43 12.48
CA PHE A 121 -3.98 2.96 12.43
C PHE A 121 -2.97 4.07 12.73
N PRO A 122 -1.74 3.73 13.18
CA PRO A 122 -1.23 2.38 13.50
C PRO A 122 -1.96 1.71 14.68
N ALA A 123 -2.05 0.38 14.64
CA ALA A 123 -2.77 -0.40 15.65
C ALA A 123 -1.94 -1.59 16.15
N LEU A 124 -2.08 -1.95 17.42
CA LEU A 124 -1.47 -3.14 17.99
C LEU A 124 -2.49 -4.27 18.06
N ARG A 125 -2.19 -5.42 17.44
CA ARG A 125 -2.96 -6.65 17.62
C ARG A 125 -2.25 -7.60 18.56
N ALA A 126 -2.95 -8.13 19.55
CA ALA A 126 -2.40 -9.17 20.42
C ALA A 126 -2.03 -10.42 19.59
N THR A 127 -0.90 -11.03 19.91
CA THR A 127 -0.45 -12.29 19.29
C THR A 127 0.23 -13.17 20.34
N ALA A 128 0.40 -14.45 20.02
CA ALA A 128 1.19 -15.35 20.85
C ALA A 128 2.66 -14.91 20.88
N CYS A 129 3.30 -15.05 22.04
CA CYS A 129 4.74 -14.83 22.14
C CYS A 129 5.49 -15.98 21.48
N ASP A 130 6.07 -15.71 20.31
CA ASP A 130 7.03 -16.63 19.72
C ASP A 130 8.35 -16.52 20.49
N THR A 131 8.61 -17.54 21.31
CA THR A 131 9.82 -17.58 22.13
C THR A 131 11.04 -18.09 21.38
N SER A 132 10.84 -18.67 20.19
CA SER A 132 11.87 -19.27 19.33
C SER A 132 12.47 -18.28 18.33
N ALA A 133 11.76 -17.20 18.03
CA ALA A 133 12.23 -16.17 17.11
C ALA A 133 13.43 -15.38 17.66
N PRO A 134 14.41 -15.00 16.80
CA PRO A 134 15.47 -14.06 17.17
C PRO A 134 14.89 -12.75 17.71
N ARG A 135 15.52 -12.19 18.75
CA ARG A 135 15.05 -10.99 19.43
C ARG A 135 16.05 -9.86 19.28
N GLU A 136 15.54 -8.65 19.19
CA GLU A 136 16.34 -7.43 19.22
C GLU A 136 15.67 -6.42 20.15
N VAL A 137 16.46 -5.79 21.02
CA VAL A 137 15.94 -4.73 21.87
C VAL A 137 15.81 -3.49 21.01
N ALA A 138 14.58 -3.02 20.79
CA ALA A 138 14.39 -1.78 20.08
C ALA A 138 14.70 -0.60 21.01
N GLU A 139 15.55 0.32 20.54
CA GLU A 139 15.93 1.51 21.30
C GLU A 139 14.71 2.37 21.61
N GLN A 140 14.62 2.78 22.88
CA GLN A 140 13.52 3.60 23.38
C GLN A 140 13.92 5.07 23.32
N THR A 141 12.96 5.91 22.99
CA THR A 141 13.06 7.35 23.25
C THR A 141 12.45 7.66 24.62
N VAL A 142 12.84 8.78 25.24
CA VAL A 142 12.34 9.27 26.54
C VAL A 142 10.80 9.20 26.66
N THR A 143 10.26 9.36 27.87
CA THR A 143 8.82 9.36 28.16
C THR A 143 8.03 10.22 27.17
N ALA A 144 7.28 9.61 26.25
CA ALA A 144 6.47 10.35 25.29
C ALA A 144 5.16 10.85 25.92
N GLY A 145 4.75 12.05 25.53
CA GLY A 145 3.43 12.62 25.83
C GLY A 145 2.33 11.89 25.07
N SER A 146 2.26 12.10 23.76
CA SER A 146 1.34 11.46 22.81
C SER A 146 2.09 10.85 21.63
N SER A 147 1.44 9.95 20.88
CA SER A 147 2.00 9.49 19.61
C SER A 147 2.01 10.63 18.59
N SER A 148 3.06 10.71 17.78
CA SER A 148 3.20 11.76 16.76
C SER A 148 3.94 11.24 15.54
N LEU A 149 3.56 11.73 14.36
CA LEU A 149 4.22 11.45 13.10
C LEU A 149 4.95 12.70 12.63
N THR A 150 6.20 12.52 12.20
CA THR A 150 7.02 13.56 11.56
C THR A 150 7.69 13.01 10.32
N TYR A 151 8.11 13.90 9.42
CA TYR A 151 8.97 13.56 8.28
C TYR A 151 10.33 14.24 8.44
N ASP A 152 11.39 13.46 8.26
CA ASP A 152 12.77 13.94 8.24
C ASP A 152 13.25 14.06 6.79
N PRO A 153 13.44 15.28 6.26
CA PRO A 153 13.86 15.49 4.86
C PRO A 153 15.33 15.15 4.61
N VAL A 154 16.16 15.11 5.65
CA VAL A 154 17.59 14.76 5.52
C VAL A 154 17.74 13.25 5.41
N ALA A 155 17.13 12.52 6.34
CA ALA A 155 17.12 11.05 6.32
C ALA A 155 16.11 10.47 5.31
N LYS A 156 15.22 11.31 4.75
CA LYS A 156 14.15 10.94 3.80
C LYS A 156 13.23 9.85 4.34
N GLN A 157 12.87 9.93 5.62
CA GLN A 157 12.06 8.94 6.31
C GLN A 157 11.03 9.58 7.23
N TYR A 158 9.94 8.85 7.44
CA TYR A 158 8.98 9.11 8.49
C TYR A 158 9.48 8.59 9.83
N GLN A 159 9.12 9.30 10.89
CA GLN A 159 9.33 8.87 12.27
C GLN A 159 8.00 9.01 13.01
N TYR A 160 7.40 7.86 13.35
CA TYR A 160 6.23 7.77 14.21
C TYR A 160 6.68 7.38 15.62
N VAL A 161 6.58 8.32 16.56
CA VAL A 161 6.87 8.06 17.97
C VAL A 161 5.67 7.36 18.56
N TRP A 162 5.75 6.05 18.77
CA TRP A 162 4.66 5.24 19.31
C TRP A 162 4.76 5.12 20.82
N LYS A 163 3.80 5.67 21.56
CA LYS A 163 3.68 5.46 23.00
C LYS A 163 2.97 4.14 23.30
N THR A 164 3.69 3.23 23.94
CA THR A 164 3.14 1.93 24.39
C THR A 164 2.48 2.07 25.77
N GLU A 165 1.51 1.23 26.08
CA GLU A 165 0.87 1.20 27.40
C GLU A 165 1.65 0.33 28.39
N LYS A 166 1.64 0.69 29.68
CA LYS A 166 2.25 -0.12 30.75
C LYS A 166 1.54 -1.47 30.93
N SER A 167 0.25 -1.54 30.60
CA SER A 167 -0.58 -2.74 30.65
C SER A 167 -0.08 -3.86 29.74
N LEU A 168 0.73 -3.53 28.72
CA LEU A 168 1.30 -4.49 27.78
C LEU A 168 2.43 -5.32 28.38
N ALA A 169 2.90 -5.04 29.60
CA ALA A 169 4.00 -5.79 30.20
C ALA A 169 3.76 -7.31 30.15
N LYS A 170 4.77 -8.05 29.69
CA LYS A 170 4.76 -9.52 29.49
C LYS A 170 3.77 -10.02 28.43
N THR A 171 3.32 -9.15 27.53
CA THR A 171 2.49 -9.53 26.37
C THR A 171 3.29 -9.47 25.08
N CYS A 172 2.72 -10.02 24.01
CA CYS A 172 3.24 -9.88 22.66
C CYS A 172 2.16 -9.33 21.73
N GLY A 173 2.58 -8.59 20.72
CA GLY A 173 1.67 -8.01 19.74
C GLY A 173 2.34 -7.77 18.41
N ARG A 174 1.52 -7.67 17.37
CA ARG A 174 1.93 -7.24 16.03
C ARG A 174 1.45 -5.83 15.82
N LEU A 175 2.39 -4.90 15.65
CA LEU A 175 2.07 -3.56 15.20
C LEU A 175 1.68 -3.64 13.73
N GLU A 176 0.53 -3.09 13.38
CA GLU A 176 0.05 -2.93 12.02
C GLU A 176 0.07 -1.45 11.66
N VAL A 177 0.84 -1.12 10.63
CA VAL A 177 0.89 0.19 10.01
C VAL A 177 0.13 0.08 8.70
N THR A 178 -1.13 0.50 8.70
CA THR A 178 -1.95 0.57 7.49
C THR A 178 -1.96 2.01 6.97
N LEU A 179 -1.60 2.16 5.70
CA LEU A 179 -1.53 3.45 5.02
C LEU A 179 -2.84 3.77 4.30
N THR A 180 -3.04 5.03 3.93
CA THR A 180 -4.26 5.50 3.22
C THR A 180 -4.43 4.89 1.83
N ASP A 181 -3.37 4.30 1.27
CA ASP A 181 -3.45 3.54 0.02
C ASP A 181 -4.04 2.13 0.22
N GLY A 182 -4.24 1.68 1.47
CA GLY A 182 -4.78 0.37 1.83
C GLY A 182 -3.73 -0.71 2.09
N THR A 183 -2.44 -0.43 1.88
CA THR A 183 -1.35 -1.36 2.22
C THR A 183 -1.16 -1.47 3.72
N THR A 184 -0.73 -2.65 4.20
CA THR A 184 -0.46 -2.91 5.62
C THR A 184 0.93 -3.49 5.80
N HIS A 185 1.69 -2.89 6.70
CA HIS A 185 3.05 -3.30 7.05
C HIS A 185 3.12 -3.64 8.53
N THR A 186 3.82 -4.73 8.87
CA THR A 186 3.76 -5.27 10.22
C THR A 186 5.12 -5.55 10.83
N ALA A 187 5.24 -5.34 12.14
CA ALA A 187 6.39 -5.75 12.93
C ALA A 187 5.93 -6.38 14.25
N ASN A 188 6.62 -7.44 14.68
CA ASN A 188 6.28 -8.17 15.91
C ASN A 188 7.03 -7.59 17.10
N PHE A 189 6.33 -7.48 18.23
CA PHE A 189 6.83 -6.91 19.47
C PHE A 189 6.61 -7.85 20.65
N MET A 190 7.58 -7.86 21.56
CA MET A 190 7.46 -8.43 22.90
C MET A 190 7.68 -7.32 23.92
N PHE A 191 6.81 -7.25 24.91
CA PHE A 191 6.83 -6.19 25.91
C PHE A 191 7.39 -6.74 27.22
N SER A 192 8.54 -6.19 27.67
CA SER A 192 9.15 -6.52 28.97
C SER A 192 8.62 -5.64 30.09
#